data_AF-A0A8C5CH64-F1
#
_entry.id   AF-A0A8C5CH64-F1
#
_cell.length_a   1.000
_cell.length_b   1.000
_cell.length_c   1.000
_cell.angle_alpha   90.00
_cell.angle_beta   90.00
_cell.angle_gamma   90.00
#
_symmetry.space_group_name_H-M   'P 1'
#
loop_
_entity.id
_entity.type
_entity.pdbx_description
1 polymer ?
#
loop_
_entity_poly.entity_id
_entity_poly.type
_entity_poly.pdbx_seq_one_letter_code
_entity_poly.pdbx_strand_id
1 'polypeptide(L)'
;MCWFFTALQGYDDWAVTYPSSNICALRGSTVEIRCNYKYPYYTVEKEFWFTNIDNGPVDLKDDTNYTGRVEYHCGDPSCNWFYSSCTGTCTLRIKDLRQSDAAEYKFRITTNKGGKYSGVPGVKLSVTVVIRPSNINTEGSSVNLTCTSEANPVAKYTWTKVTTDHSLGHSVQGQQLSFHPIQSSDSGQYLCTAKNDLGTKSSPISIDVKYGPKNTSVIPSPPGEIMEGGSVTLSCSSDANPAANYTWFRDNQSLPWEPRRPYTLDPVSSKDSGTYRCQAVNHYGYLGSNSVFIDVQCEWKTIVTKNLKLNSNNTNLYRLICNHICFIQYCKNAWLLFTYYAPKTPSVSVRPPGEIKEGGSVTLSCSSDANPAADYTWFREHGGSVEELGDHQ
;
A
#
# COMPACT_ATOMS: atom_id res chain seq x y z
N MET A 1 -0.30 48.52 41.92
CA MET A 1 0.82 48.36 42.86
C MET A 1 2.08 48.81 42.17
N CYS A 2 2.84 49.68 42.83
CA CYS A 2 3.96 50.45 42.27
C CYS A 2 5.10 49.55 41.79
N TRP A 3 5.59 49.79 40.58
CA TRP A 3 6.92 49.37 40.19
C TRP A 3 7.90 50.45 40.67
N PHE A 4 8.65 50.13 41.73
CA PHE A 4 9.83 50.89 42.08
C PHE A 4 10.90 50.64 41.01
N PHE A 5 11.12 51.61 40.12
CA PHE A 5 12.41 51.71 39.44
C PHE A 5 13.41 52.21 40.46
N THR A 6 14.22 51.32 41.01
CA THR A 6 15.52 51.72 41.57
C THR A 6 16.44 51.94 40.39
N ALA A 7 16.49 53.18 39.90
CA ALA A 7 17.60 53.64 39.07
C ALA A 7 18.83 53.72 39.98
N LEU A 8 19.55 52.61 40.12
CA LEU A 8 20.93 52.64 40.57
C LEU A 8 21.74 53.30 39.44
N GLN A 9 22.13 54.55 39.66
CA GLN A 9 23.12 55.25 38.85
C GLN A 9 24.46 54.52 39.01
N GLY A 10 24.65 53.46 38.21
CA GLY A 10 25.85 52.64 38.15
C GLY A 10 26.85 53.23 37.19
N TYR A 11 28.04 53.55 37.71
CA TYR A 11 29.18 54.14 37.03
C TYR A 11 29.92 53.15 36.10
N ASP A 12 29.21 52.23 35.46
CA ASP A 12 29.78 51.24 34.56
C ASP A 12 28.88 51.13 33.32
N ASP A 13 29.16 51.93 32.29
CA ASP A 13 28.43 51.97 31.01
C ASP A 13 28.50 50.67 30.17
N TRP A 14 28.97 49.58 30.77
CA TRP A 14 29.10 48.29 30.15
C TRP A 14 27.85 47.44 30.36
N ALA A 15 27.29 46.92 29.26
CA ALA A 15 26.22 45.96 29.32
C ALA A 15 26.28 45.01 28.13
N VAL A 16 25.89 43.76 28.32
CA VAL A 16 25.62 42.80 27.25
C VAL A 16 24.32 42.10 27.62
N THR A 17 23.34 42.15 26.74
CA THR A 17 22.01 41.56 26.93
C THR A 17 21.71 40.60 25.79
N TYR A 18 21.11 39.46 26.12
CA TYR A 18 20.70 38.45 25.17
C TYR A 18 19.17 38.45 25.09
N PRO A 19 18.56 38.51 23.89
CA PRO A 19 17.10 38.41 23.75
C PRO A 19 16.52 37.06 24.20
N SER A 20 17.35 36.03 24.27
CA SER A 20 16.96 34.68 24.68
C SER A 20 18.03 34.08 25.58
N SER A 21 17.62 33.46 26.68
CA SER A 21 18.51 32.78 27.62
C SER A 21 18.76 31.31 27.27
N ASN A 22 17.87 30.71 26.47
CA ASN A 22 17.96 29.32 26.03
C ASN A 22 17.53 29.22 24.55
N ILE A 23 18.28 28.48 23.75
CA ILE A 23 18.01 28.22 22.34
C ILE A 23 18.11 26.72 22.08
N CYS A 24 17.12 26.16 21.38
CA CYS A 24 17.11 24.76 20.98
C CYS A 24 17.16 24.66 19.46
N ALA A 25 18.07 23.85 18.93
CA ALA A 25 18.25 23.64 17.50
C ALA A 25 18.44 22.15 17.15
N LEU A 26 18.21 21.80 15.88
CA LEU A 26 18.35 20.43 15.38
C LEU A 26 19.79 20.18 14.92
N ARG A 27 20.29 18.94 15.07
CA ARG A 27 21.56 18.52 14.47
C ARG A 27 21.53 18.75 12.95
N GLY A 28 22.60 19.32 12.40
CA GLY A 28 22.75 19.68 11.00
C GLY A 28 22.04 20.99 10.59
N SER A 29 21.27 21.62 11.50
CA SER A 29 20.66 22.92 11.23
C SER A 29 21.63 24.08 11.50
N THR A 30 21.17 25.31 11.25
CA THR A 30 21.91 26.54 11.56
C THR A 30 21.19 27.29 12.67
N VAL A 31 21.94 27.80 13.65
CA VAL A 31 21.41 28.66 14.73
C VAL A 31 22.00 30.07 14.64
N GLU A 32 21.22 31.05 15.07
CA GLU A 32 21.65 32.43 15.26
C GLU A 32 21.44 32.85 16.72
N ILE A 33 22.52 33.27 17.39
CA ILE A 33 22.50 33.77 18.77
C ILE A 33 22.81 35.27 18.72
N ARG A 34 21.85 36.10 19.11
CA ARG A 34 21.97 37.56 19.06
C ARG A 34 22.31 38.14 20.43
N CYS A 35 23.12 39.19 20.47
CA CYS A 35 23.32 40.02 21.65
C CYS A 35 23.24 41.51 21.30
N ASN A 36 22.81 42.31 22.27
CA ASN A 36 22.93 43.76 22.26
C ASN A 36 23.91 44.16 23.35
N TYR A 37 24.79 45.13 23.09
CA TYR A 37 25.77 45.56 24.07
C TYR A 37 25.92 47.07 24.12
N LYS A 38 26.36 47.57 25.27
CA LYS A 38 26.67 48.97 25.57
C LYS A 38 28.08 49.03 26.18
N TYR A 39 28.83 50.07 25.84
CA TYR A 39 30.16 50.32 26.38
C TYR A 39 30.48 51.83 26.33
N PRO A 40 31.50 52.31 27.08
CA PRO A 40 31.93 53.70 27.03
C PRO A 40 32.48 54.10 25.64
N TYR A 41 32.55 55.40 25.34
CA TYR A 41 33.04 55.96 24.08
C TYR A 41 34.55 55.70 23.87
N TYR A 42 34.90 54.46 23.53
CA TYR A 42 36.25 53.98 23.23
C TYR A 42 36.28 53.22 21.90
N THR A 43 37.47 52.98 21.37
CA THR A 43 37.62 52.16 20.16
C THR A 43 37.58 50.69 20.54
N VAL A 44 36.72 49.93 19.86
CA VAL A 44 36.62 48.49 20.01
C VAL A 44 37.85 47.83 19.36
N GLU A 45 38.55 46.99 20.12
CA GLU A 45 39.68 46.21 19.61
C GLU A 45 39.25 44.84 19.10
N LYS A 46 38.40 44.14 19.86
CA LYS A 46 37.93 42.80 19.52
C LYS A 46 36.54 42.53 20.09
N GLU A 47 35.71 41.92 19.26
CA GLU A 47 34.39 41.39 19.59
C GLU A 47 34.33 39.93 19.19
N PHE A 48 33.95 39.06 20.12
CA PHE A 48 33.92 37.62 19.86
C PHE A 48 33.00 36.85 20.78
N TRP A 49 32.66 35.65 20.33
CA TRP A 49 31.88 34.68 21.10
C TRP A 49 32.78 33.58 21.63
N PHE A 50 32.38 33.00 22.78
CA PHE A 50 33.10 31.93 23.46
C PHE A 50 32.15 31.07 24.31
N THR A 51 32.59 29.89 24.75
CA THR A 51 31.78 28.95 25.58
C THR A 51 32.32 28.72 26.98
N ASN A 52 33.63 28.83 27.21
CA ASN A 52 34.27 28.59 28.52
C ASN A 52 35.12 29.79 28.98
N ILE A 53 35.10 30.10 30.28
CA ILE A 53 35.87 31.19 30.89
C ILE A 53 37.06 30.69 31.72
N ASP A 54 37.09 29.41 32.10
CA ASP A 54 38.02 28.87 33.11
C ASP A 54 39.48 28.88 32.65
N ASN A 55 39.72 28.69 31.34
CA ASN A 55 41.05 28.81 30.72
C ASN A 55 41.24 30.15 29.99
N GLY A 56 40.39 31.14 30.28
CA GLY A 56 40.25 32.36 29.51
C GLY A 56 39.36 32.18 28.27
N PRO A 57 38.67 33.25 27.83
CA PRO A 57 37.75 33.16 26.70
C PRO A 57 38.52 33.03 25.39
N VAL A 58 38.33 31.90 24.71
CA VAL A 58 38.85 31.65 23.36
C VAL A 58 37.79 32.02 22.35
N ASP A 59 38.18 32.75 21.29
CA ASP A 59 37.30 33.10 20.19
C ASP A 59 36.89 31.84 19.44
N LEU A 60 35.58 31.63 19.23
CA LEU A 60 35.09 30.47 18.48
C LEU A 60 35.64 30.42 17.05
N LYS A 61 36.06 31.54 16.46
CA LYS A 61 36.74 31.54 15.16
C LYS A 61 38.13 30.90 15.21
N ASP A 62 38.79 30.94 16.37
CA ASP A 62 40.11 30.36 16.60
C ASP A 62 40.02 28.91 17.12
N ASP A 63 38.83 28.45 17.53
CA ASP A 63 38.59 27.09 18.00
C ASP A 63 38.43 26.11 16.83
N THR A 64 39.30 25.09 16.81
CA THR A 64 39.30 24.00 15.82
C THR A 64 37.98 23.24 15.70
N ASN A 65 37.17 23.18 16.76
CA ASN A 65 35.87 22.52 16.75
C ASN A 65 34.84 23.28 15.89
N TYR A 66 35.05 24.58 15.71
CA TYR A 66 34.11 25.52 15.07
C TYR A 66 34.61 26.04 13.72
N THR A 67 35.80 25.65 13.28
CA THR A 67 36.41 26.06 12.01
C THR A 67 35.48 25.86 10.82
N GLY A 68 35.26 26.92 10.04
CA GLY A 68 34.41 26.91 8.84
C GLY A 68 32.91 26.83 9.11
N ARG A 69 32.47 26.81 10.38
CA ARG A 69 31.05 26.70 10.77
C ARG A 69 30.49 27.95 11.42
N VAL A 70 31.34 28.81 11.98
CA VAL A 70 30.93 30.01 12.72
C VAL A 70 31.13 31.29 11.91
N GLU A 71 30.13 32.15 11.95
CA GLU A 71 30.13 33.48 11.32
C GLU A 71 29.62 34.52 12.32
N TYR A 72 30.28 35.68 12.40
CA TYR A 72 29.84 36.80 13.24
C TYR A 72 29.28 37.88 12.35
N HIS A 73 28.07 38.34 12.67
CA HIS A 73 27.43 39.47 12.04
C HIS A 73 27.27 40.55 13.11
N CYS A 74 28.33 41.32 13.32
CA CYS A 74 28.31 42.48 14.21
C CYS A 74 28.10 43.76 13.37
N GLY A 75 27.16 44.61 13.77
CA GLY A 75 26.90 45.89 13.10
C GLY A 75 27.81 47.00 13.62
N ASP A 76 27.95 48.09 12.86
CA ASP A 76 28.71 49.25 13.30
C ASP A 76 28.10 49.85 14.58
N PRO A 77 28.87 50.03 15.66
CA PRO A 77 28.36 50.60 16.89
C PRO A 77 27.87 52.04 16.72
N SER A 78 26.70 52.34 17.28
CA SER A 78 26.15 53.69 17.35
C SER A 78 26.66 54.39 18.61
N CYS A 79 27.48 55.42 18.44
CA CYS A 79 28.11 56.14 19.54
C CYS A 79 27.51 57.54 19.74
N ASN A 80 27.16 57.86 20.98
CA ASN A 80 26.68 59.18 21.36
C ASN A 80 27.71 59.89 22.25
N TRP A 81 28.32 60.94 21.69
CA TRP A 81 29.26 61.81 22.39
C TRP A 81 28.67 62.43 23.67
N PHE A 82 27.40 62.87 23.65
CA PHE A 82 26.77 63.53 24.79
C PHE A 82 26.65 62.61 26.01
N TYR A 83 26.40 61.32 25.77
CA TYR A 83 26.33 60.30 26.82
C TYR A 83 27.63 59.51 26.99
N SER A 84 28.71 59.90 26.28
CA SER A 84 30.00 59.20 26.28
C SER A 84 29.88 57.67 26.20
N SER A 85 28.91 57.16 25.43
CA SER A 85 28.57 55.74 25.35
C SER A 85 28.19 55.30 23.94
N CYS A 86 28.46 54.04 23.64
CA CYS A 86 28.20 53.37 22.39
C CYS A 86 27.32 52.14 22.61
N THR A 87 26.46 51.85 21.64
CA THR A 87 25.64 50.63 21.60
C THR A 87 25.86 49.88 20.30
N GLY A 88 25.84 48.54 20.37
CA GLY A 88 26.04 47.69 19.22
C GLY A 88 25.23 46.41 19.32
N THR A 89 25.19 45.67 18.20
CA THR A 89 24.57 44.36 18.13
C THR A 89 25.51 43.39 17.45
N CYS A 90 25.56 42.16 17.94
CA CYS A 90 26.30 41.11 17.27
C CYS A 90 25.55 39.78 17.28
N THR A 91 25.56 39.09 16.14
CA THR A 91 24.92 37.79 15.96
C THR A 91 25.96 36.73 15.63
N LEU A 92 26.04 35.70 16.48
CA LEU A 92 26.75 34.46 16.20
C LEU A 92 25.87 33.55 15.36
N ARG A 93 26.36 33.11 14.19
CA ARG A 93 25.73 32.09 13.36
C ARG A 93 26.59 30.84 13.37
N ILE A 94 26.01 29.70 13.75
CA ILE A 94 26.69 28.38 13.71
C ILE A 94 25.95 27.50 12.71
N LYS A 95 26.63 27.09 11.65
CA LYS A 95 26.15 26.16 10.61
C LYS A 95 26.49 24.72 10.97
N ASP A 96 25.75 23.77 10.41
CA ASP A 96 25.95 22.33 10.60
C ASP A 96 26.15 21.96 12.09
N LEU A 97 25.10 22.19 12.88
CA LEU A 97 25.15 21.97 14.32
C LEU A 97 25.42 20.50 14.68
N ARG A 98 26.37 20.30 15.58
CA ARG A 98 26.77 19.01 16.16
C ARG A 98 26.27 18.92 17.59
N GLN A 99 26.10 17.70 18.09
CA GLN A 99 25.69 17.50 19.48
C GLN A 99 26.70 18.08 20.47
N SER A 100 28.00 18.01 20.12
CA SER A 100 29.09 18.62 20.88
C SER A 100 29.03 20.14 20.96
N ASP A 101 28.21 20.80 20.13
CA ASP A 101 28.08 22.26 20.17
C ASP A 101 27.12 22.74 21.28
N ALA A 102 26.48 21.82 22.02
CA ALA A 102 25.65 22.15 23.16
C ALA A 102 26.50 22.74 24.30
N ALA A 103 26.32 24.03 24.57
CA ALA A 103 27.12 24.79 25.53
C ALA A 103 26.41 26.10 25.92
N GLU A 104 26.96 26.80 26.91
CA GLU A 104 26.56 28.18 27.23
C GLU A 104 27.44 29.16 26.47
N TYR A 105 26.87 29.89 25.51
CA TYR A 105 27.57 30.85 24.66
C TYR A 105 27.52 32.25 25.27
N LYS A 106 28.68 32.90 25.30
CA LYS A 106 28.85 34.25 25.85
C LYS A 106 29.54 35.14 24.83
N PHE A 107 29.17 36.42 24.84
CA PHE A 107 29.79 37.46 24.03
C PHE A 107 30.79 38.26 24.86
N ARG A 108 31.94 38.60 24.27
CA ARG A 108 32.97 39.45 24.85
C ARG A 108 33.30 40.62 23.94
N ILE A 109 33.44 41.78 24.56
CA ILE A 109 33.93 43.02 23.94
C ILE A 109 35.19 43.49 24.68
N THR A 110 36.16 44.00 23.92
CA THR A 110 37.40 44.58 24.43
C THR A 110 37.71 45.90 23.73
N THR A 111 38.28 46.87 24.45
CA THR A 111 38.60 48.20 23.94
C THR A 111 40.07 48.54 24.09
N ASN A 112 40.51 49.53 23.32
CA ASN A 112 41.89 50.05 23.29
C ASN A 112 42.38 50.67 24.60
N LYS A 113 41.49 50.86 25.57
CA LYS A 113 41.83 51.31 26.93
C LYS A 113 41.96 50.15 27.92
N GLY A 114 41.98 48.91 27.43
CA GLY A 114 42.07 47.70 28.26
C GLY A 114 40.76 47.30 28.93
N GLY A 115 39.65 47.99 28.62
CA GLY A 115 38.32 47.64 29.12
C GLY A 115 37.84 46.33 28.50
N LYS A 116 37.32 45.41 29.32
CA LYS A 116 36.82 44.11 28.87
C LYS A 116 35.53 43.76 29.59
N TYR A 117 34.50 43.39 28.86
CA TYR A 117 33.23 42.98 29.44
C TYR A 117 32.66 41.75 28.74
N SER A 118 31.96 40.91 29.49
CA SER A 118 31.31 39.71 28.98
C SER A 118 29.90 39.59 29.56
N GLY A 119 28.93 39.21 28.73
CA GLY A 119 27.55 39.04 29.21
C GLY A 119 27.41 37.79 30.07
N VAL A 120 26.95 37.97 31.31
CA VAL A 120 26.67 36.89 32.27
C VAL A 120 25.25 37.07 32.84
N PRO A 121 24.38 36.04 32.82
CA PRO A 121 24.59 34.70 32.28
C PRO A 121 24.61 34.69 30.74
N GLY A 122 25.21 33.66 30.13
CA GLY A 122 25.22 33.46 28.68
C GLY A 122 23.94 32.79 28.17
N VAL A 123 23.94 32.43 26.88
CA VAL A 123 22.84 31.75 26.20
C VAL A 123 23.11 30.26 26.12
N LYS A 124 22.24 29.43 26.70
CA LYS A 124 22.38 27.97 26.63
C LYS A 124 21.84 27.44 25.30
N LEU A 125 22.71 26.84 24.49
CA LEU A 125 22.35 26.14 23.27
C LEU A 125 22.22 24.65 23.56
N SER A 126 21.09 24.05 23.18
CA SER A 126 20.88 22.60 23.16
C SER A 126 20.70 22.12 21.72
N VAL A 127 21.40 21.05 21.35
CA VAL A 127 21.35 20.46 20.00
C VAL A 127 20.69 19.09 20.06
N THR A 128 19.55 18.94 19.38
CA THR A 128 18.73 17.71 19.42
C THR A 128 18.91 16.86 18.16
N VAL A 129 18.90 15.54 18.31
CA VAL A 129 18.94 14.56 17.22
C VAL A 129 17.56 13.93 17.04
N VAL A 130 17.07 13.93 15.80
CA VAL A 130 15.89 13.12 15.44
C VAL A 130 16.36 11.69 15.18
N ILE A 131 15.97 10.77 16.05
CA ILE A 131 16.22 9.34 15.86
C ILE A 131 15.18 8.79 14.88
N ARG A 132 15.63 8.14 13.80
CA ARG A 132 14.78 7.39 12.86
C ARG A 132 14.76 5.92 13.27
N PRO A 133 13.63 5.35 13.74
CA PRO A 133 13.49 3.91 13.81
C PRO A 133 13.52 3.28 12.42
N SER A 134 14.41 2.29 12.33
CA SER A 134 14.85 1.48 11.21
C SER A 134 13.90 0.58 10.42
N ASN A 135 12.63 0.37 10.75
CA ASN A 135 12.24 -1.04 10.72
C ASN A 135 11.25 -1.42 9.60
N ILE A 136 11.72 -2.25 8.66
CA ILE A 136 10.90 -3.15 7.84
C ILE A 136 10.13 -4.03 8.83
N ASN A 137 8.80 -3.89 8.89
CA ASN A 137 7.99 -4.61 9.87
C ASN A 137 7.23 -5.74 9.17
N THR A 138 7.25 -6.95 9.72
CA THR A 138 6.43 -8.04 9.18
C THR A 138 5.06 -8.03 9.85
N GLU A 139 3.99 -8.18 9.06
CA GLU A 139 2.63 -8.30 9.60
C GLU A 139 2.54 -9.43 10.64
N GLY A 140 1.81 -9.20 11.72
CA GLY A 140 1.73 -10.12 12.84
C GLY A 140 2.81 -9.93 13.92
N SER A 141 3.90 -9.21 13.61
CA SER A 141 4.96 -8.93 14.59
C SER A 141 4.56 -7.83 15.59
N SER A 142 5.28 -7.79 16.71
CA SER A 142 5.16 -6.71 17.70
C SER A 142 6.20 -5.63 17.43
N VAL A 143 5.75 -4.38 17.29
CA VAL A 143 6.62 -3.25 16.93
C VAL A 143 6.42 -2.14 17.95
N ASN A 144 7.51 -1.63 18.51
CA ASN A 144 7.48 -0.49 19.42
C ASN A 144 8.37 0.64 18.88
N LEU A 145 7.75 1.77 18.53
CA LEU A 145 8.43 2.98 18.08
C LEU A 145 8.57 3.92 19.27
N THR A 146 9.80 4.34 19.56
CA THR A 146 10.05 5.30 20.64
C THR A 146 10.51 6.63 20.05
N CYS A 147 9.86 7.71 20.46
CA CYS A 147 10.24 9.06 20.09
C CYS A 147 10.96 9.73 21.25
N THR A 148 12.22 10.07 21.09
CA THR A 148 13.02 10.67 22.16
C THR A 148 13.39 12.11 21.80
N SER A 149 13.30 13.02 22.78
CA SER A 149 13.79 14.39 22.69
C SER A 149 14.43 14.82 24.01
N GLU A 150 15.49 15.62 23.95
CA GLU A 150 16.16 16.20 25.12
C GLU A 150 15.59 17.58 25.46
N ALA A 151 14.26 17.72 25.35
CA ALA A 151 13.59 18.99 25.60
C ALA A 151 13.71 19.41 27.07
N ASN A 152 14.07 20.67 27.31
CA ASN A 152 14.06 21.31 28.62
C ASN A 152 13.24 22.62 28.56
N PRO A 153 12.11 22.74 29.27
CA PRO A 153 11.48 21.75 30.15
C PRO A 153 11.06 20.45 29.43
N VAL A 154 10.92 19.36 30.19
CA VAL A 154 10.58 18.02 29.66
C VAL A 154 9.33 18.09 28.78
N ALA A 155 9.46 17.60 27.54
CA ALA A 155 8.35 17.60 26.59
C ALA A 155 7.36 16.46 26.83
N LYS A 156 6.09 16.74 26.53
CA LYS A 156 5.04 15.74 26.33
C LYS A 156 5.05 15.29 24.88
N TYR A 157 4.81 14.01 24.65
CA TYR A 157 4.87 13.39 23.33
C TYR A 157 3.48 12.98 22.85
N THR A 158 3.23 13.20 21.57
CA THR A 158 2.02 12.76 20.88
C THR A 158 2.40 12.18 19.53
N TRP A 159 1.93 10.96 19.26
CA TRP A 159 2.03 10.32 17.96
C TRP A 159 0.74 10.56 17.18
N THR A 160 0.84 10.88 15.90
CA THR A 160 -0.33 11.06 15.04
C THR A 160 -0.13 10.34 13.71
N LYS A 161 -1.10 9.53 13.27
CA LYS A 161 -1.08 8.94 11.93
C LYS A 161 -1.49 10.00 10.92
N VAL A 162 -0.68 10.19 9.87
CA VAL A 162 -1.04 11.06 8.74
C VAL A 162 -1.98 10.28 7.82
N THR A 163 -3.15 10.83 7.56
CA THR A 163 -4.16 10.22 6.68
C THR A 163 -3.82 10.45 5.21
N THR A 164 -4.50 9.74 4.31
CA THR A 164 -4.26 9.79 2.87
C THR A 164 -4.56 11.15 2.23
N ASP A 165 -5.40 11.97 2.85
CA ASP A 165 -5.67 13.38 2.51
C ASP A 165 -4.67 14.36 3.16
N HIS A 166 -3.57 13.84 3.73
CA HIS A 166 -2.57 14.59 4.49
C HIS A 166 -3.10 15.31 5.74
N SER A 167 -4.30 14.96 6.22
CA SER A 167 -4.81 15.46 7.49
C SER A 167 -4.24 14.66 8.68
N LEU A 168 -4.45 15.19 9.89
CA LEU A 168 -4.01 14.56 11.13
C LEU A 168 -5.10 13.59 11.58
N GLY A 169 -4.81 12.29 11.52
CA GLY A 169 -5.70 11.23 11.95
C GLY A 169 -5.66 10.98 13.46
N HIS A 170 -5.87 9.72 13.85
CA HIS A 170 -5.86 9.31 15.25
C HIS A 170 -4.54 9.67 15.95
N SER A 171 -4.64 10.21 17.16
CA SER A 171 -3.49 10.61 17.97
C SER A 171 -3.37 9.77 19.25
N VAL A 172 -2.15 9.39 19.60
CA VAL A 172 -1.81 8.60 20.77
C VAL A 172 -0.85 9.41 21.63
N GLN A 173 -1.19 9.61 22.91
CA GLN A 173 -0.32 10.28 23.86
C GLN A 173 0.73 9.30 24.38
N GLY A 174 1.96 9.79 24.53
CA GLY A 174 3.06 8.99 25.09
C GLY A 174 4.29 8.99 24.20
N GLN A 175 5.41 8.62 24.83
CA GLN A 175 6.71 8.58 24.17
C GLN A 175 6.82 7.40 23.18
N GLN A 176 6.05 6.34 23.43
CA GLN A 176 6.06 5.11 22.67
C GLN A 176 4.76 4.90 21.90
N LEU A 177 4.88 4.40 20.68
CA LEU A 177 3.78 3.91 19.85
C LEU A 177 4.00 2.42 19.60
N SER A 178 3.08 1.60 20.10
CA SER A 178 3.21 0.15 20.13
C SER A 178 2.11 -0.53 19.32
N PHE A 179 2.49 -1.50 18.50
CA PHE A 179 1.60 -2.35 17.72
C PHE A 179 1.77 -3.81 18.16
N HIS A 180 0.68 -4.45 18.57
CA HIS A 180 0.67 -5.82 19.08
C HIS A 180 -0.65 -6.53 18.69
N PRO A 181 -0.73 -7.21 17.53
CA PRO A 181 0.23 -7.27 16.42
C PRO A 181 0.05 -6.14 15.39
N ILE A 182 1.11 -5.80 14.66
CA ILE A 182 1.03 -4.84 13.55
C ILE A 182 0.32 -5.42 12.32
N GLN A 183 -0.52 -4.64 11.66
CA GLN A 183 -1.31 -5.04 10.47
C GLN A 183 -0.84 -4.32 9.20
N SER A 184 -1.15 -4.87 8.02
CA SER A 184 -0.84 -4.18 6.74
C SER A 184 -1.42 -2.77 6.66
N SER A 185 -2.61 -2.55 7.25
CA SER A 185 -3.29 -1.25 7.33
C SER A 185 -2.59 -0.21 8.22
N ASP A 186 -1.65 -0.64 9.06
CA ASP A 186 -0.81 0.25 9.88
C ASP A 186 0.35 0.85 9.08
N SER A 187 0.55 0.43 7.83
CA SER A 187 1.48 1.11 6.93
C SER A 187 1.07 2.57 6.72
N GLY A 188 2.04 3.46 6.62
CA GLY A 188 1.80 4.88 6.37
C GLY A 188 2.79 5.80 7.06
N GLN A 189 2.54 7.10 6.96
CA GLN A 189 3.35 8.11 7.61
C GLN A 189 2.75 8.46 8.98
N TYR A 190 3.61 8.55 9.98
CA TYR A 190 3.29 8.94 11.34
C TYR A 190 4.14 10.14 11.73
N LEU A 191 3.62 10.96 12.63
CA LEU A 191 4.28 12.15 13.12
C LEU A 191 4.42 12.04 14.64
N CYS A 192 5.66 12.02 15.14
CA CYS A 192 5.88 12.25 16.56
C CYS A 192 5.97 13.75 16.81
N THR A 193 5.20 14.26 17.75
CA THR A 193 5.19 15.65 18.19
C THR A 193 5.64 15.74 19.63
N ALA A 194 6.70 16.51 19.89
CA ALA A 194 7.18 16.87 21.21
C ALA A 194 6.78 18.31 21.54
N LYS A 195 6.09 18.52 22.67
CA LYS A 195 5.58 19.82 23.11
C LYS A 195 5.98 20.11 24.55
N ASN A 196 6.51 21.31 24.80
CA ASN A 196 6.70 21.88 26.13
C ASN A 196 6.19 23.32 26.16
N ASP A 197 6.38 24.01 27.30
CA ASP A 197 5.90 25.38 27.49
C ASP A 197 6.61 26.41 26.58
N LEU A 198 7.76 26.04 26.00
CA LEU A 198 8.54 26.90 25.11
C LEU A 198 8.19 26.70 23.64
N GLY A 199 7.55 25.59 23.27
CA GLY A 199 7.18 25.34 21.88
C GLY A 199 6.80 23.91 21.55
N THR A 200 6.65 23.67 20.25
CA THR A 200 6.25 22.37 19.69
C THR A 200 7.10 22.05 18.46
N LYS A 201 7.59 20.81 18.38
CA LYS A 201 8.34 20.28 17.23
C LYS A 201 7.82 18.91 16.87
N SER A 202 7.85 18.60 15.58
CA SER A 202 7.35 17.33 15.06
C SER A 202 8.33 16.68 14.09
N SER A 203 8.31 15.35 14.03
CA SER A 203 9.19 14.55 13.19
C SER A 203 8.42 13.42 12.50
N PRO A 204 8.48 13.33 11.16
CA PRO A 204 7.81 12.27 10.42
C PRO A 204 8.61 10.95 10.44
N ILE A 205 7.88 9.84 10.50
CA ILE A 205 8.38 8.48 10.30
C ILE A 205 7.45 7.74 9.33
N SER A 206 8.01 6.89 8.48
CA SER A 206 7.22 6.01 7.60
C SER A 206 7.31 4.58 8.10
N ILE A 207 6.16 3.94 8.27
CA ILE A 207 6.03 2.52 8.60
C ILE A 207 5.66 1.79 7.32
N ASP A 208 6.47 0.80 6.95
CA ASP A 208 6.25 -0.06 5.79
C ASP A 208 6.10 -1.51 6.26
N VAL A 209 4.86 -1.99 6.31
CA VAL A 209 4.53 -3.35 6.79
C VAL A 209 4.56 -4.32 5.61
N LYS A 210 5.38 -5.36 5.73
CA LYS A 210 5.55 -6.44 4.77
C LYS A 210 4.66 -7.63 5.12
N TYR A 211 3.99 -8.18 4.12
CA TYR A 211 3.02 -9.26 4.26
C TYR A 211 2.95 -10.12 2.99
N GLY A 212 2.55 -11.38 3.18
CA GLY A 212 2.32 -12.33 2.10
C GLY A 212 1.07 -12.01 1.27
N PRO A 213 0.88 -12.67 0.11
CA PRO A 213 -0.26 -12.37 -0.77
C PRO A 213 -1.62 -12.66 -0.13
N LYS A 214 -2.57 -11.75 -0.34
CA LYS A 214 -3.98 -11.81 0.08
C LYS A 214 -4.89 -11.58 -1.14
N ASN A 215 -6.15 -11.98 -1.02
CA ASN A 215 -7.19 -11.73 -2.04
C ASN A 215 -6.78 -12.12 -3.47
N THR A 216 -6.09 -13.26 -3.62
CA THR A 216 -5.59 -13.69 -4.93
C THR A 216 -6.73 -14.11 -5.85
N SER A 217 -6.82 -13.53 -7.04
CA SER A 217 -7.90 -13.79 -8.00
C SER A 217 -7.41 -13.80 -9.45
N VAL A 218 -8.13 -14.55 -10.29
CA VAL A 218 -7.92 -14.60 -11.74
C VAL A 218 -9.00 -13.76 -12.41
N ILE A 219 -8.60 -12.89 -13.32
CA ILE A 219 -9.47 -11.97 -14.06
C ILE A 219 -9.26 -12.22 -15.56
N PRO A 220 -10.23 -12.85 -16.25
CA PRO A 220 -10.19 -13.00 -17.71
C PRO A 220 -10.58 -11.70 -18.41
N SER A 221 -9.93 -11.41 -19.55
CA SER A 221 -10.19 -10.27 -20.40
C SER A 221 -10.14 -10.67 -21.89
N PRO A 222 -11.18 -10.39 -22.69
CA PRO A 222 -12.47 -9.79 -22.29
C PRO A 222 -13.28 -10.72 -21.38
N PRO A 223 -14.15 -10.17 -20.51
CA PRO A 223 -15.11 -10.98 -19.78
C PRO A 223 -16.19 -11.50 -20.73
N GLY A 224 -16.67 -12.73 -20.50
CA GLY A 224 -17.77 -13.33 -21.26
C GLY A 224 -17.35 -14.53 -22.09
N GLU A 225 -18.13 -14.83 -23.12
CA GLU A 225 -17.90 -15.97 -24.01
C GLU A 225 -16.64 -15.78 -24.86
N ILE A 226 -15.83 -16.84 -24.94
CA ILE A 226 -14.58 -16.84 -25.69
C ILE A 226 -14.77 -17.75 -26.90
N MET A 227 -14.70 -17.17 -28.10
CA MET A 227 -14.86 -17.91 -29.35
C MET A 227 -13.52 -18.46 -29.84
N GLU A 228 -13.53 -19.65 -30.42
CA GLU A 228 -12.37 -20.27 -31.07
C GLU A 228 -11.81 -19.34 -32.17
N GLY A 229 -10.49 -19.16 -32.19
CA GLY A 229 -9.80 -18.20 -33.04
C GLY A 229 -9.76 -16.77 -32.50
N GLY A 230 -10.45 -16.48 -31.39
CA GLY A 230 -10.32 -15.22 -30.65
C GLY A 230 -9.08 -15.19 -29.75
N SER A 231 -9.04 -14.23 -28.82
CA SER A 231 -7.96 -14.05 -27.85
C SER A 231 -8.52 -13.85 -26.44
N VAL A 232 -7.92 -14.48 -25.43
CA VAL A 232 -8.22 -14.19 -24.02
C VAL A 232 -6.93 -14.00 -23.23
N THR A 233 -6.93 -13.00 -22.35
CA THR A 233 -5.83 -12.72 -21.42
C THR A 233 -6.30 -12.96 -20.00
N LEU A 234 -5.66 -13.89 -19.30
CA LEU A 234 -5.86 -14.18 -17.89
C LEU A 234 -4.85 -13.35 -17.07
N SER A 235 -5.37 -12.46 -16.24
CA SER A 235 -4.56 -11.67 -15.30
C SER A 235 -4.72 -12.22 -13.89
N CYS A 236 -3.63 -12.26 -13.12
CA CYS A 236 -3.67 -12.63 -11.71
C CYS A 236 -3.44 -11.38 -10.87
N SER A 237 -4.30 -11.15 -9.88
CA SER A 237 -4.20 -10.04 -8.94
C SER A 237 -4.05 -10.57 -7.52
N SER A 238 -3.23 -9.91 -6.70
CA SER A 238 -3.11 -10.17 -5.26
C SER A 238 -2.69 -8.91 -4.52
N ASP A 239 -3.14 -8.78 -3.28
CA ASP A 239 -2.67 -7.75 -2.34
C ASP A 239 -1.45 -8.29 -1.58
N ALA A 240 -0.26 -7.76 -1.87
CA ALA A 240 0.99 -8.25 -1.29
C ALA A 240 2.03 -7.12 -1.20
N ASN A 241 2.81 -7.07 -0.12
CA ASN A 241 3.95 -6.18 0.01
C ASN A 241 5.20 -6.95 0.49
N PRO A 242 6.23 -7.13 -0.34
CA PRO A 242 6.38 -6.63 -1.71
C PRO A 242 5.48 -7.37 -2.71
N ALA A 243 5.34 -6.78 -3.90
CA ALA A 243 4.54 -7.33 -5.00
C ALA A 243 4.92 -8.79 -5.30
N ALA A 244 3.89 -9.64 -5.43
CA ALA A 244 4.04 -11.06 -5.65
C ALA A 244 4.43 -11.40 -7.11
N ASN A 245 5.15 -12.50 -7.26
CA ASN A 245 5.31 -13.20 -8.52
C ASN A 245 4.17 -14.22 -8.69
N TYR A 246 3.75 -14.47 -9.91
CA TYR A 246 2.64 -15.39 -10.20
C TYR A 246 3.14 -16.67 -10.84
N THR A 247 2.41 -17.76 -10.66
CA THR A 247 2.59 -19.03 -11.38
C THR A 247 1.22 -19.54 -11.80
N TRP A 248 1.06 -19.86 -13.08
CA TRP A 248 -0.21 -20.28 -13.64
C TRP A 248 -0.32 -21.80 -13.66
N PHE A 249 -1.54 -22.28 -13.45
CA PHE A 249 -1.89 -23.69 -13.51
C PHE A 249 -3.13 -23.86 -14.38
N ARG A 250 -3.11 -24.89 -15.24
CA ARG A 250 -4.27 -25.39 -15.98
C ARG A 250 -4.50 -26.84 -15.62
N ASP A 251 -5.70 -27.17 -15.16
CA ASP A 251 -6.09 -28.52 -14.75
C ASP A 251 -5.07 -29.16 -13.78
N ASN A 252 -4.63 -28.35 -12.81
CA ASN A 252 -3.59 -28.66 -11.82
C ASN A 252 -2.16 -28.89 -12.33
N GLN A 253 -1.88 -28.67 -13.61
CA GLN A 253 -0.53 -28.69 -14.16
C GLN A 253 0.04 -27.27 -14.26
N SER A 254 1.29 -27.08 -13.82
CA SER A 254 1.98 -25.79 -13.92
C SER A 254 2.27 -25.45 -15.38
N LEU A 255 1.96 -24.23 -15.80
CA LEU A 255 2.27 -23.73 -17.12
C LEU A 255 3.68 -23.10 -17.14
N PRO A 256 4.51 -23.39 -18.16
CA PRO A 256 5.80 -22.73 -18.33
C PRO A 256 5.55 -21.26 -18.70
N TRP A 257 5.85 -20.34 -17.79
CA TRP A 257 5.43 -18.95 -17.92
C TRP A 257 6.37 -17.96 -17.22
N GLU A 258 6.44 -16.73 -17.74
CA GLU A 258 7.25 -15.64 -17.19
C GLU A 258 6.56 -14.93 -16.01
N PRO A 259 7.14 -14.97 -14.79
CA PRO A 259 6.60 -14.25 -13.64
C PRO A 259 6.30 -12.78 -13.96
N ARG A 260 5.09 -12.30 -13.60
CA ARG A 260 4.59 -10.91 -13.66
C ARG A 260 3.91 -10.42 -14.94
N ARG A 261 3.88 -11.20 -16.03
CA ARG A 261 3.00 -10.86 -17.16
C ARG A 261 1.54 -11.20 -16.82
N PRO A 262 0.58 -10.94 -17.70
CA PRO A 262 -0.62 -11.77 -17.78
C PRO A 262 -0.37 -13.00 -18.67
N TYR A 263 -1.22 -14.03 -18.57
CA TYR A 263 -1.18 -15.21 -19.43
C TYR A 263 -2.16 -15.02 -20.59
N THR A 264 -1.64 -14.88 -21.81
CA THR A 264 -2.45 -14.63 -23.02
C THR A 264 -2.52 -15.88 -23.89
N LEU A 265 -3.75 -16.25 -24.25
CA LEU A 265 -4.07 -17.27 -25.23
C LEU A 265 -4.52 -16.56 -26.51
N ASP A 266 -3.71 -16.61 -27.56
CA ASP A 266 -3.99 -16.01 -28.86
C ASP A 266 -3.23 -16.76 -29.97
N PRO A 267 -3.93 -17.45 -30.90
CA PRO A 267 -5.38 -17.65 -30.93
C PRO A 267 -5.83 -18.72 -29.93
N VAL A 268 -7.05 -18.58 -29.40
CA VAL A 268 -7.68 -19.58 -28.51
C VAL A 268 -8.18 -20.77 -29.31
N SER A 269 -7.96 -21.99 -28.82
CA SER A 269 -8.48 -23.23 -29.38
C SER A 269 -9.39 -23.98 -28.41
N SER A 270 -10.21 -24.89 -28.93
CA SER A 270 -11.01 -25.83 -28.12
C SER A 270 -10.20 -26.66 -27.11
N LYS A 271 -8.88 -26.80 -27.28
CA LYS A 271 -7.99 -27.50 -26.32
C LYS A 271 -7.57 -26.63 -25.14
N ASP A 272 -7.84 -25.33 -25.22
CA ASP A 272 -7.53 -24.38 -24.16
C ASP A 272 -8.68 -24.23 -23.15
N SER A 273 -9.84 -24.85 -23.41
CA SER A 273 -10.89 -25.02 -22.41
C SER A 273 -10.36 -25.80 -21.22
N GLY A 274 -10.67 -25.33 -20.01
CA GLY A 274 -10.17 -25.96 -18.80
C GLY A 274 -10.22 -25.04 -17.59
N THR A 275 -9.73 -25.57 -16.47
CA THR A 275 -9.75 -24.86 -15.19
C THR A 275 -8.41 -24.15 -14.96
N TYR A 276 -8.45 -22.83 -14.91
CA TYR A 276 -7.28 -21.98 -14.70
C TYR A 276 -7.25 -21.43 -13.28
N ARG A 277 -6.07 -21.48 -12.65
CA ARG A 277 -5.80 -20.81 -11.39
C ARG A 277 -4.38 -20.24 -11.38
N CYS A 278 -4.15 -19.22 -10.59
CA CYS A 278 -2.81 -18.69 -10.36
C CYS A 278 -2.40 -18.90 -8.90
N GLN A 279 -1.10 -18.94 -8.64
CA GLN A 279 -0.53 -18.85 -7.31
C GLN A 279 0.34 -17.61 -7.22
N ALA A 280 0.07 -16.76 -6.25
CA ALA A 280 0.87 -15.60 -5.92
C ALA A 280 1.92 -15.99 -4.86
N VAL A 281 3.17 -15.57 -5.04
CA VAL A 281 4.29 -15.85 -4.13
C VAL A 281 5.13 -14.60 -3.93
N ASN A 282 5.43 -14.27 -2.68
CA ASN A 282 6.48 -13.32 -2.33
C ASN A 282 7.38 -13.89 -1.21
N HIS A 283 8.34 -13.10 -0.72
CA HIS A 283 9.24 -13.54 0.35
C HIS A 283 8.54 -13.89 1.67
N TYR A 284 7.32 -13.39 1.89
CA TYR A 284 6.57 -13.52 3.14
C TYR A 284 5.45 -14.56 3.08
N GLY A 285 5.24 -15.20 1.93
CA GLY A 285 4.27 -16.28 1.80
C GLY A 285 3.79 -16.52 0.38
N TYR A 286 2.82 -17.43 0.26
CA TYR A 286 2.16 -17.75 -0.99
C TYR A 286 0.67 -17.96 -0.78
N LEU A 287 -0.13 -17.64 -1.80
CA LEU A 287 -1.57 -17.87 -1.80
C LEU A 287 -2.06 -18.25 -3.21
N GLY A 288 -2.89 -19.29 -3.29
CA GLY A 288 -3.56 -19.67 -4.53
C GLY A 288 -4.84 -18.88 -4.75
N SER A 289 -5.15 -18.56 -6.01
CA SER A 289 -6.46 -18.04 -6.38
C SER A 289 -7.53 -19.11 -6.35
N ASN A 290 -8.79 -18.66 -6.35
CA ASN A 290 -9.89 -19.49 -6.81
C ASN A 290 -9.69 -19.88 -8.30
N SER A 291 -10.29 -21.01 -8.66
CA SER A 291 -10.27 -21.51 -10.04
C SER A 291 -11.33 -20.80 -10.90
N VAL A 292 -10.97 -20.49 -12.14
CA VAL A 292 -11.86 -19.98 -13.17
C VAL A 292 -11.92 -20.99 -14.30
N PHE A 293 -13.13 -21.43 -14.66
CA PHE A 293 -13.32 -22.29 -15.82
C PHE A 293 -13.43 -21.43 -17.08
N ILE A 294 -12.57 -21.71 -18.06
CA ILE A 294 -12.61 -21.08 -19.37
C ILE A 294 -13.27 -22.06 -20.32
N ASP A 295 -14.42 -21.67 -20.86
CA ASP A 295 -15.16 -22.43 -21.87
C ASP A 295 -15.01 -21.77 -23.24
N VAL A 296 -14.23 -22.40 -24.11
CA VAL A 296 -14.02 -21.94 -25.48
C VAL A 296 -15.17 -22.44 -26.34
N GLN A 297 -16.04 -21.50 -26.73
CA GLN A 297 -17.14 -21.74 -27.66
C GLN A 297 -16.59 -21.89 -29.07
N CYS A 298 -17.22 -22.76 -29.86
CA CYS A 298 -16.91 -22.92 -31.27
C CYS A 298 -18.18 -22.73 -32.10
N GLU A 299 -18.01 -22.25 -33.34
CA GLU A 299 -19.11 -22.22 -34.29
C GLU A 299 -19.47 -23.66 -34.70
N TRP A 300 -20.68 -24.07 -34.32
CA TRP A 300 -21.23 -25.36 -34.69
C TRP A 300 -21.40 -25.47 -36.19
N LYS A 301 -20.82 -26.50 -36.80
CA LYS A 301 -21.07 -26.82 -38.21
C LYS A 301 -22.14 -27.89 -38.31
N THR A 302 -23.24 -27.55 -38.97
CA THR A 302 -24.30 -28.50 -39.31
C THR A 302 -24.01 -29.12 -40.66
N ILE A 303 -23.79 -30.43 -40.69
CA ILE A 303 -23.78 -31.19 -41.95
C ILE A 303 -25.15 -31.86 -42.10
N VAL A 304 -25.80 -31.57 -43.23
CA VAL A 304 -26.96 -32.31 -43.71
C VAL A 304 -26.45 -33.36 -44.69
N THR A 305 -26.65 -34.64 -44.37
CA THR A 305 -26.17 -35.74 -45.22
C THR A 305 -27.22 -36.83 -45.38
N LYS A 306 -27.26 -37.44 -46.57
CA LYS A 306 -27.92 -38.71 -46.82
C LYS A 306 -26.81 -39.74 -47.04
N ASN A 307 -26.79 -40.80 -46.23
CA ASN A 307 -25.82 -41.90 -46.28
C ASN A 307 -24.36 -41.49 -46.02
N LEU A 308 -23.98 -41.37 -44.75
CA LEU A 308 -22.59 -41.18 -44.34
C LEU A 308 -21.92 -42.55 -44.13
N LYS A 309 -20.87 -42.86 -44.90
CA LYS A 309 -20.00 -44.02 -44.67
C LYS A 309 -18.61 -43.51 -44.29
N LEU A 310 -18.26 -43.65 -43.01
CA LEU A 310 -16.88 -43.48 -42.53
C LEU A 310 -16.25 -44.86 -42.37
N ASN A 311 -15.06 -45.05 -42.93
CA ASN A 311 -14.33 -46.32 -42.88
C ASN A 311 -13.38 -46.35 -41.68
N SER A 312 -13.26 -47.51 -41.02
CA SER A 312 -12.39 -47.73 -39.87
C SER A 312 -11.06 -48.35 -40.28
N ASN A 313 -9.97 -47.97 -39.62
CA ASN A 313 -8.93 -48.92 -39.25
C ASN A 313 -8.38 -48.57 -37.86
N ASN A 314 -8.65 -49.49 -36.93
CA ASN A 314 -8.20 -49.61 -35.54
C ASN A 314 -8.69 -48.61 -34.48
N THR A 315 -9.43 -49.21 -33.53
CA THR A 315 -9.62 -48.86 -32.10
C THR A 315 -10.19 -47.47 -31.76
N ASN A 316 -11.45 -47.49 -31.31
CA ASN A 316 -12.23 -46.44 -30.62
C ASN A 316 -13.11 -45.46 -31.42
N LEU A 317 -13.88 -45.92 -32.42
CA LEU A 317 -14.99 -45.11 -32.96
C LEU A 317 -16.27 -45.92 -33.24
N TYR A 318 -17.39 -45.36 -32.77
CA TYR A 318 -18.73 -45.94 -32.72
C TYR A 318 -19.41 -46.04 -34.10
N ARG A 319 -20.27 -47.05 -34.25
CA ARG A 319 -21.12 -47.29 -35.43
C ARG A 319 -22.38 -46.43 -35.34
N LEU A 320 -22.58 -45.53 -36.29
CA LEU A 320 -23.79 -44.72 -36.40
C LEU A 320 -24.58 -45.10 -37.65
N ILE A 321 -25.83 -45.55 -37.45
CA ILE A 321 -26.75 -45.92 -38.53
C ILE A 321 -27.94 -44.98 -38.44
N CYS A 322 -28.13 -44.17 -39.49
CA CYS A 322 -29.28 -43.28 -39.61
C CYS A 322 -29.89 -43.50 -41.00
N ASN A 323 -31.15 -43.95 -41.02
CA ASN A 323 -31.88 -44.33 -42.24
C ASN A 323 -32.72 -43.16 -42.80
N HIS A 324 -32.55 -41.94 -42.27
CA HIS A 324 -33.26 -40.70 -42.66
C HIS A 324 -32.30 -39.50 -42.78
N ILE A 325 -32.83 -38.26 -42.89
CA ILE A 325 -32.03 -37.02 -42.85
C ILE A 325 -31.52 -36.84 -41.42
N CYS A 326 -30.21 -36.84 -41.25
CA CYS A 326 -29.56 -36.66 -39.95
C CYS A 326 -28.88 -35.29 -39.93
N PHE A 327 -29.07 -34.57 -38.84
CA PHE A 327 -28.33 -33.34 -38.56
C PHE A 327 -27.14 -33.72 -37.70
N ILE A 328 -25.94 -33.56 -38.23
CA ILE A 328 -24.71 -33.73 -37.45
C ILE A 328 -24.22 -32.33 -37.10
N GLN A 329 -24.28 -32.01 -35.82
CA GLN A 329 -23.67 -30.82 -35.26
C GLN A 329 -22.33 -31.26 -34.64
N TYR A 330 -21.22 -30.74 -35.15
CA TYR A 330 -19.90 -31.09 -34.66
C TYR A 330 -19.02 -29.84 -34.47
N CYS A 331 -18.19 -29.89 -33.44
CA CYS A 331 -17.09 -28.96 -33.20
C CYS A 331 -15.79 -29.65 -33.62
N LYS A 332 -14.83 -28.92 -34.21
CA LYS A 332 -13.63 -29.53 -34.80
C LYS A 332 -12.82 -30.40 -33.82
N ASN A 333 -12.92 -30.21 -32.50
CA ASN A 333 -12.25 -31.06 -31.50
C ASN A 333 -13.06 -31.34 -30.19
N ALA A 334 -14.38 -31.09 -30.15
CA ALA A 334 -15.22 -31.56 -29.04
C ALA A 334 -15.99 -32.82 -29.47
N TRP A 335 -15.68 -33.96 -28.85
CA TRP A 335 -16.34 -35.25 -29.13
C TRP A 335 -17.71 -35.32 -28.44
N LEU A 336 -18.64 -34.46 -28.81
CA LEU A 336 -20.05 -34.63 -28.49
C LEU A 336 -20.83 -34.63 -29.81
N LEU A 337 -21.01 -35.84 -30.32
CA LEU A 337 -21.81 -36.08 -31.51
C LEU A 337 -23.27 -36.26 -31.08
N PHE A 338 -24.06 -35.20 -31.17
CA PHE A 338 -25.50 -35.31 -31.00
C PHE A 338 -26.12 -35.73 -32.34
N THR A 339 -26.81 -36.86 -32.35
CA THR A 339 -27.40 -37.43 -33.57
C THR A 339 -28.89 -37.35 -33.47
N TYR A 340 -29.47 -36.33 -34.09
CA TYR A 340 -30.91 -36.12 -34.11
C TYR A 340 -31.57 -36.95 -35.22
N TYR A 341 -32.64 -37.66 -34.90
CA TYR A 341 -33.42 -38.44 -35.86
C TYR A 341 -34.89 -38.55 -35.41
N ALA A 342 -35.79 -38.58 -36.40
CA ALA A 342 -37.22 -38.74 -36.17
C ALA A 342 -37.54 -40.09 -35.49
N PRO A 343 -38.63 -40.18 -34.72
CA PRO A 343 -39.05 -41.44 -34.10
C PRO A 343 -39.19 -42.55 -35.13
N LYS A 344 -38.58 -43.71 -34.85
CA LYS A 344 -38.81 -44.94 -35.63
C LYS A 344 -40.27 -45.39 -35.49
N THR A 345 -40.69 -46.37 -36.28
CA THR A 345 -42.04 -46.95 -36.18
C THR A 345 -42.33 -47.37 -34.73
N PRO A 346 -43.37 -46.80 -34.08
CA PRO A 346 -43.67 -47.11 -32.68
C PRO A 346 -44.16 -48.55 -32.53
N SER A 347 -43.81 -49.17 -31.40
CA SER A 347 -44.25 -50.50 -31.00
C SER A 347 -45.23 -50.41 -29.85
N VAL A 348 -46.36 -51.11 -29.95
CA VAL A 348 -47.41 -51.14 -28.93
C VAL A 348 -47.49 -52.52 -28.30
N SER A 349 -47.57 -52.59 -26.98
CA SER A 349 -47.76 -53.83 -26.23
C SER A 349 -48.90 -53.71 -25.21
N VAL A 350 -49.52 -54.84 -24.89
CA VAL A 350 -50.70 -54.94 -24.02
C VAL A 350 -50.42 -55.95 -22.90
N ARG A 351 -50.72 -55.61 -21.65
CA ARG A 351 -50.60 -56.52 -20.49
C ARG A 351 -51.88 -56.53 -19.63
N PRO A 352 -52.41 -57.71 -19.27
CA PRO A 352 -52.02 -59.06 -19.71
C PRO A 352 -52.42 -59.34 -21.18
N PRO A 353 -51.68 -60.21 -21.90
CA PRO A 353 -52.06 -60.62 -23.26
C PRO A 353 -53.26 -61.58 -23.23
N GLY A 354 -54.22 -61.42 -24.15
CA GLY A 354 -55.35 -62.33 -24.33
C GLY A 354 -56.73 -61.67 -24.14
N GLU A 355 -57.78 -62.48 -24.00
CA GLU A 355 -59.15 -62.01 -23.76
C GLU A 355 -59.29 -61.36 -22.38
N ILE A 356 -59.70 -60.09 -22.38
CA ILE A 356 -59.89 -59.29 -21.15
C ILE A 356 -61.34 -59.44 -20.71
N LYS A 357 -61.57 -59.94 -19.49
CA LYS A 357 -62.91 -60.02 -18.92
C LYS A 357 -63.41 -58.62 -18.52
N GLU A 358 -64.69 -58.37 -18.73
CA GLU A 358 -65.36 -57.13 -18.35
C GLU A 358 -65.12 -56.84 -16.85
N GLY A 359 -64.64 -55.63 -16.54
CA GLY A 359 -64.21 -55.22 -15.20
C GLY A 359 -62.72 -55.41 -14.88
N GLY A 360 -61.92 -56.00 -15.78
CA GLY A 360 -60.46 -56.12 -15.64
C GLY A 360 -59.68 -54.87 -16.10
N SER A 361 -58.51 -54.65 -15.51
CA SER A 361 -57.58 -53.58 -15.91
C SER A 361 -56.58 -54.04 -16.97
N VAL A 362 -56.27 -53.19 -17.94
CA VAL A 362 -55.24 -53.43 -18.97
C VAL A 362 -54.26 -52.27 -19.03
N THR A 363 -52.98 -52.58 -19.25
CA THR A 363 -51.93 -51.58 -19.51
C THR A 363 -51.54 -51.62 -20.98
N LEU A 364 -51.59 -50.46 -21.63
CA LEU A 364 -51.06 -50.24 -22.97
C LEU A 364 -49.71 -49.52 -22.85
N SER A 365 -48.70 -49.97 -23.57
CA SER A 365 -47.39 -49.33 -23.60
C SER A 365 -46.94 -49.10 -25.03
N CYS A 366 -46.53 -47.88 -25.36
CA CYS A 366 -46.02 -47.48 -26.67
C CYS A 366 -44.56 -47.05 -26.52
N SER A 367 -43.68 -47.51 -27.41
CA SER A 367 -42.28 -47.09 -27.42
C SER A 367 -41.74 -46.96 -28.84
N SER A 368 -40.95 -45.92 -29.05
CA SER A 368 -40.23 -45.60 -30.27
C SER A 368 -38.81 -45.12 -29.92
N ASP A 369 -37.87 -45.46 -30.79
CA ASP A 369 -36.50 -44.99 -30.72
C ASP A 369 -36.38 -43.65 -31.49
N ALA A 370 -36.08 -42.57 -30.76
CA ALA A 370 -36.03 -41.19 -31.25
C ALA A 370 -34.96 -40.37 -30.53
N ASN A 371 -34.42 -39.33 -31.18
CA ASN A 371 -33.61 -38.30 -30.52
C ASN A 371 -33.92 -36.90 -31.07
N PRO A 372 -34.49 -35.97 -30.29
CA PRO A 372 -34.83 -36.09 -28.86
C PRO A 372 -35.95 -37.13 -28.61
N ALA A 373 -36.19 -37.46 -27.34
CA ALA A 373 -37.23 -38.41 -26.96
C ALA A 373 -38.59 -38.02 -27.58
N ALA A 374 -39.32 -39.02 -28.08
CA ALA A 374 -40.62 -38.81 -28.72
C ALA A 374 -41.72 -38.59 -27.67
N ASP A 375 -42.61 -37.65 -27.96
CA ASP A 375 -43.88 -37.51 -27.23
C ASP A 375 -44.92 -38.49 -27.81
N TYR A 376 -45.73 -39.10 -26.93
CA TYR A 376 -46.73 -40.10 -27.32
C TYR A 376 -48.12 -39.67 -26.87
N THR A 377 -49.08 -39.68 -27.79
CA THR A 377 -50.48 -39.37 -27.51
C THR A 377 -51.36 -40.57 -27.88
N TRP A 378 -52.29 -40.94 -26.99
CA TRP A 378 -53.20 -42.06 -27.18
C TRP A 378 -54.60 -41.58 -27.54
N PHE A 379 -55.23 -42.25 -28.51
CA PHE A 379 -56.59 -41.95 -28.94
C PHE A 379 -57.47 -43.21 -28.86
N ARG A 380 -58.74 -43.03 -28.48
CA ARG A 380 -59.78 -44.05 -28.58
C ARG A 380 -60.79 -43.61 -29.64
N GLU A 381 -61.13 -44.52 -30.53
CA GLU A 381 -62.18 -44.29 -31.52
C GLU A 381 -63.41 -45.14 -31.16
N HIS A 382 -64.58 -44.49 -31.04
CA HIS A 382 -65.85 -45.18 -30.81
C HIS A 382 -66.95 -44.49 -31.61
N GLY A 383 -67.65 -45.24 -32.48
CA GLY A 383 -68.82 -44.74 -33.21
C GLY A 383 -68.57 -43.50 -34.10
N GLY A 384 -67.36 -43.33 -34.64
CA GLY A 384 -66.99 -42.21 -35.51
C GLY A 384 -66.53 -40.93 -34.76
N SER A 385 -66.46 -40.95 -33.43
CA SER A 385 -65.82 -39.91 -32.62
C SER A 385 -64.46 -40.40 -32.09
N VAL A 386 -63.44 -39.54 -32.19
CA VAL A 386 -62.09 -39.76 -31.65
C VAL A 386 -61.94 -38.97 -30.35
N GLU A 387 -61.60 -39.66 -29.27
CA GLU A 387 -61.38 -39.08 -27.93
C GLU A 387 -59.91 -39.28 -27.51
N GLU A 388 -59.25 -38.22 -27.09
CA GLU A 388 -57.87 -38.25 -26.61
C GLU A 388 -57.82 -38.77 -25.17
N LEU A 389 -57.01 -39.80 -24.92
CA LEU A 389 -56.92 -40.47 -23.62
C LEU A 389 -55.92 -39.81 -22.65
N GLY A 390 -55.31 -38.68 -23.04
CA GLY A 390 -54.37 -37.88 -22.24
C GLY A 390 -52.92 -38.37 -22.25
N ASP A 391 -51.99 -37.45 -21.94
CA ASP A 391 -50.56 -37.71 -21.78
C ASP A 391 -50.28 -38.36 -20.43
N HIS A 392 -49.96 -39.66 -20.43
CA HIS A 392 -49.46 -40.35 -19.25
C HIS A 392 -48.12 -41.01 -19.57
N GLN A 393 -47.10 -40.60 -18.80
CA GLN A 393 -45.69 -41.02 -18.87
C GLN A 393 -45.49 -42.53 -19.01
#